data_AF-A0A8J4R2V9-F1
#
_entry.id   AF-A0A8J4R2V9-F1
#
_cell.length_a   1.000
_cell.length_b   1.000
_cell.length_c   1.000
_cell.angle_alpha   90.00
_cell.angle_beta   90.00
_cell.angle_gamma   90.00
#
_symmetry.space_group_name_H-M   'P 1'
#
loop_
_entity.id
_entity.type
_entity.pdbx_description
1 polymer ?
#
loop_
_entity_poly.entity_id
_entity_poly.type
_entity_poly.pdbx_seq_one_letter_code
_entity_poly.pdbx_strand_id
1 'polypeptide(L)'
;MIIINKYTDIKPLGDRVLVKIKTAEEKTDGGILVPTTAQTKPQGGEVVATGEGKTVEKNKVDISVKIGTQIVYSKYAGTELEFNGSKHLILKDDDIVGIFETDDAKELKPLNDRVLIKVAKAEEKTVGGLLLTKVTKDKPSIGTVIAVGPGPLDEEGNRKPLSLAPGSIVMYSNYTGIDFKGKDGYNYLALRVSDVMAVLS
;
A
#
# COMPACT_ATOMS: atom_id res chain seq x y z
N MET A 1 -17.71 -5.59 35.90
CA MET A 1 -17.18 -6.64 35.02
C MET A 1 -15.76 -6.25 34.66
N ILE A 2 -14.77 -6.85 35.31
CA ILE A 2 -13.36 -6.59 35.00
C ILE A 2 -13.02 -7.47 33.80
N ILE A 3 -12.78 -6.88 32.64
CA ILE A 3 -12.23 -7.62 31.50
C ILE A 3 -10.77 -7.89 31.86
N ILE A 4 -10.49 -9.09 32.37
CA ILE A 4 -9.13 -9.54 32.62
C ILE A 4 -8.54 -9.78 31.24
N ASN A 5 -7.78 -8.81 30.72
CA ASN A 5 -7.09 -8.99 29.46
C ASN A 5 -6.01 -10.06 29.70
N LYS A 6 -6.26 -11.29 29.23
CA LYS A 6 -5.48 -12.50 29.56
C LYS A 6 -4.02 -12.42 29.09
N TYR A 7 -3.71 -11.45 28.24
CA TYR A 7 -2.38 -11.14 27.74
C TYR A 7 -2.19 -9.63 27.79
N THR A 8 -1.03 -9.17 28.27
CA THR A 8 -0.70 -7.75 28.44
C THR A 8 0.23 -7.22 27.37
N ASP A 9 0.89 -8.11 26.63
CA ASP A 9 1.81 -7.76 25.55
C ASP A 9 1.76 -8.81 24.43
N ILE A 10 1.90 -8.36 23.18
CA ILE A 10 1.94 -9.22 21.99
C ILE A 10 3.25 -8.95 21.27
N LYS A 11 4.16 -9.92 21.33
CA LYS A 11 5.40 -9.91 20.56
C LYS A 11 5.23 -10.71 19.27
N PRO A 12 5.25 -10.09 18.08
CA PRO A 12 5.27 -10.81 16.81
C PRO A 12 6.54 -11.67 16.70
N LEU A 13 6.43 -12.83 16.07
CA LEU A 13 7.56 -13.73 15.84
C LEU A 13 7.98 -13.69 14.37
N GLY A 14 9.28 -13.85 14.11
CA GLY A 14 9.84 -13.82 12.76
C GLY A 14 9.64 -12.48 12.06
N ASP A 15 9.22 -12.53 10.81
CA ASP A 15 8.98 -11.40 9.91
C ASP A 15 7.60 -10.73 10.08
N ARG A 16 6.94 -10.96 11.21
CA ARG A 16 5.60 -10.45 11.47
C ARG A 16 5.64 -9.07 12.11
N VAL A 17 4.63 -8.27 11.81
CA VAL A 17 4.44 -6.93 12.32
C VAL A 17 3.02 -6.83 12.89
N LEU A 18 2.90 -6.28 14.10
CA LEU A 18 1.63 -5.95 14.71
C LEU A 18 1.30 -4.49 14.42
N VAL A 19 0.11 -4.27 13.87
CA VAL A 19 -0.36 -2.97 13.42
C VAL A 19 -1.66 -2.68 14.13
N LYS A 20 -1.79 -1.50 14.74
CA LYS A 20 -3.07 -1.00 15.22
C LYS A 20 -3.83 -0.42 14.05
N ILE A 21 -4.99 -0.99 13.75
CA ILE A 21 -5.82 -0.53 12.65
C ILE A 21 -6.35 0.85 13.04
N LYS A 22 -6.15 1.86 12.17
CA LYS A 22 -6.80 3.15 12.35
C LYS A 22 -8.29 2.98 12.05
N THR A 23 -9.09 2.81 13.11
CA THR A 23 -10.54 2.98 13.01
C THR A 23 -10.80 4.44 12.67
N ALA A 24 -11.19 4.72 11.43
CA ALA A 24 -11.68 6.04 11.09
C ALA A 24 -12.92 6.30 11.93
N GLU A 25 -12.82 7.25 12.87
CA GLU A 25 -13.99 7.75 13.59
C GLU A 25 -14.99 8.24 12.55
N GLU A 26 -16.12 7.55 12.43
CA GLU A 26 -17.30 8.07 11.74
C GLU A 26 -18.00 9.06 12.67
N LYS A 27 -17.33 10.18 12.98
CA LYS A 27 -18.02 11.32 13.60
C LYS A 27 -18.63 12.14 12.48
N THR A 28 -19.88 11.83 12.15
CA THR A 28 -20.77 12.81 11.51
C THR A 28 -21.39 13.66 12.61
N ASP A 29 -20.86 14.87 12.83
CA ASP A 29 -21.36 15.85 13.81
C ASP A 29 -22.76 16.44 13.50
N GLY A 30 -23.59 15.77 12.69
CA GLY A 30 -24.79 16.41 12.13
C GLY A 30 -26.00 15.56 11.80
N GLY A 31 -26.07 14.28 12.18
CA GLY A 31 -27.29 13.46 12.05
C GLY A 31 -27.81 13.20 10.62
N ILE A 32 -27.15 13.74 9.58
CA ILE A 32 -27.47 13.48 8.18
C ILE A 32 -26.46 12.46 7.65
N LEU A 33 -26.92 11.23 7.47
CA LEU A 33 -26.22 10.19 6.73
C LEU A 33 -26.16 10.61 5.26
N VAL A 34 -25.09 11.30 4.88
CA VAL A 34 -24.68 11.32 3.48
C VAL A 34 -24.22 9.90 3.16
N PRO A 35 -24.74 9.23 2.11
CA PRO A 35 -24.11 8.03 1.60
C PRO A 35 -22.80 8.48 0.99
N THR A 36 -21.76 8.62 1.81
CA THR A 36 -20.41 8.84 1.30
C THR A 36 -20.13 7.64 0.44
N THR A 37 -20.14 7.83 -0.88
CA THR A 37 -19.55 6.93 -1.87
C THR A 37 -18.35 6.32 -1.19
N ALA A 38 -18.45 5.04 -0.83
CA ALA A 38 -17.56 4.40 0.13
C ALA A 38 -16.13 4.78 -0.25
N GLN A 39 -15.58 5.78 0.44
CA GLN A 39 -14.16 6.05 0.33
C GLN A 39 -13.60 4.81 0.97
N THR A 40 -13.09 3.92 0.13
CA THR A 40 -12.26 2.80 0.55
C THR A 40 -11.09 3.43 1.29
N LYS A 41 -11.31 3.68 2.58
CA LYS A 41 -10.37 4.28 3.51
C LYS A 41 -9.08 3.50 3.33
N PRO A 42 -7.92 4.16 3.17
CA PRO A 42 -6.67 3.46 2.95
C PRO A 42 -6.51 2.41 4.04
N GLN A 43 -6.28 1.16 3.63
CA GLN A 43 -6.07 0.01 4.53
C GLN A 43 -4.73 0.21 5.24
N GLY A 44 -4.76 1.07 6.24
CA GLY A 44 -3.57 1.58 6.90
C GLY A 44 -3.73 1.58 8.41
N GLY A 45 -2.58 1.60 9.06
CA GLY A 45 -2.50 1.55 10.50
C GLY A 45 -1.13 1.93 10.99
N GLU A 46 -0.99 1.92 12.30
CA GLU A 46 0.24 2.28 12.99
C GLU A 46 0.94 1.03 13.50
N VAL A 47 2.24 0.91 13.24
CA VAL A 47 3.03 -0.21 13.75
C VAL A 47 3.17 -0.08 15.27
N VAL A 48 2.69 -1.06 16.01
CA VAL A 48 2.81 -1.08 17.48
C VAL A 48 3.90 -2.03 17.97
N ALA A 49 4.17 -3.10 17.22
CA ALA A 49 5.27 -4.02 17.53
C ALA A 49 5.82 -4.66 16.26
N THR A 50 7.11 -4.96 16.28
CA THR A 50 7.83 -5.62 15.19
C THR A 50 8.42 -6.92 15.71
N GLY A 51 8.37 -7.97 14.88
CA GLY A 51 9.10 -9.20 15.13
C GLY A 51 10.60 -9.03 14.96
N GLU A 52 11.30 -10.15 15.09
CA GLU A 52 12.75 -10.21 14.99
C GLU A 52 13.25 -10.12 13.54
N GLY A 53 12.37 -10.14 12.55
CA GLY A 53 12.74 -10.15 11.14
C GLY A 53 12.93 -11.56 10.60
N LYS A 54 13.43 -11.65 9.37
CA LYS A 54 13.58 -12.90 8.64
C LYS A 54 15.05 -13.34 8.68
N THR A 55 15.30 -14.57 9.11
CA THR A 55 16.64 -15.17 8.95
C THR A 55 16.75 -15.73 7.54
N VAL A 56 17.72 -15.23 6.77
CA VAL A 56 18.08 -15.75 5.45
C VAL A 56 19.50 -16.28 5.56
N GLU A 57 19.66 -17.59 5.42
CA GLU A 57 20.90 -18.34 5.71
C GLU A 57 21.49 -18.04 7.10
N LYS A 58 22.49 -17.15 7.16
CA LYS A 58 23.20 -16.69 8.37
C LYS A 58 22.97 -15.21 8.68
N ASN A 59 22.31 -14.48 7.78
CA ASN A 59 22.03 -13.06 7.92
C ASN A 59 20.62 -12.86 8.46
N LYS A 60 20.50 -11.93 9.41
CA LYS A 60 19.22 -11.51 9.94
C LYS A 60 18.76 -10.29 9.17
N VAL A 61 17.69 -10.45 8.41
CA VAL A 61 17.04 -9.35 7.70
C VAL A 61 16.05 -8.71 8.65
N ASP A 62 16.37 -7.48 9.08
CA ASP A 62 15.50 -6.70 9.94
C ASP A 62 14.19 -6.33 9.22
N ILE A 63 13.16 -6.08 10.02
CA ILE A 63 11.86 -5.61 9.54
C ILE A 63 12.01 -4.23 8.89
N SER A 64 11.34 -4.01 7.78
CA SER A 64 11.48 -2.80 6.96
C SER A 64 10.82 -1.56 7.58
N VAL A 65 10.05 -1.75 8.65
CA VAL A 65 9.25 -0.72 9.34
C VAL A 65 9.64 -0.59 10.81
N LYS A 66 9.44 0.61 11.37
CA LYS A 66 9.71 0.91 12.78
C LYS A 66 8.41 1.08 13.57
N ILE A 67 8.49 0.87 14.88
CA ILE A 67 7.37 1.13 15.80
C ILE A 67 6.98 2.62 15.71
N GLY A 68 5.67 2.91 15.69
CA GLY A 68 5.06 4.24 15.53
C GLY A 68 4.92 4.71 14.08
N THR A 69 5.41 3.93 13.10
CA THR A 69 5.32 4.29 11.68
C THR A 69 3.92 4.03 11.13
N GLN A 70 3.41 4.96 10.32
CA GLN A 70 2.17 4.81 9.57
C GLN A 70 2.42 4.04 8.29
N ILE A 71 1.69 2.95 8.10
CA ILE A 71 1.87 2.07 6.95
C ILE A 71 0.55 1.80 6.25
N VAL A 72 0.65 1.37 5.00
CA VAL A 72 -0.43 0.71 4.27
C VAL A 72 -0.04 -0.73 3.99
N TYR A 73 -1.02 -1.61 4.09
CA TYR A 73 -0.87 -3.04 3.86
C TYR A 73 -1.95 -3.56 2.91
N SER A 74 -1.75 -4.75 2.36
CA SER A 74 -2.71 -5.39 1.47
C SER A 74 -4.03 -5.72 2.21
N LYS A 75 -5.18 -5.44 1.58
CA LYS A 75 -6.53 -5.63 2.16
C LYS A 75 -6.81 -7.04 2.72
N TYR A 76 -6.20 -8.06 2.11
CA TYR A 76 -6.41 -9.47 2.46
C TYR A 76 -5.22 -10.09 3.20
N ALA A 77 -4.31 -9.25 3.69
CA ALA A 77 -3.14 -9.71 4.42
C ALA A 77 -3.39 -9.79 5.92
N GLY A 78 -2.70 -10.75 6.55
CA GLY A 78 -2.61 -10.86 7.99
C GLY A 78 -3.81 -11.52 8.68
N THR A 79 -3.84 -11.37 9.99
CA THR A 79 -4.84 -11.93 10.89
C THR A 79 -5.26 -10.85 11.88
N GLU A 80 -6.56 -10.51 11.87
CA GLU A 80 -7.12 -9.55 12.80
C GLU A 80 -7.21 -10.13 14.21
N LEU A 81 -6.92 -9.30 15.20
CA LEU A 81 -7.05 -9.63 16.61
C LEU A 81 -7.49 -8.40 17.40
N GLU A 82 -8.35 -8.61 18.37
CA GLU A 82 -8.74 -7.55 19.31
C GLU A 82 -7.89 -7.67 20.57
N PHE A 83 -7.24 -6.56 20.92
CA PHE A 83 -6.31 -6.50 22.03
C PHE A 83 -6.36 -5.12 22.68
N ASN A 84 -6.40 -5.05 24.01
CA ASN A 84 -6.54 -3.80 24.77
C ASN A 84 -7.71 -2.93 24.31
N GLY A 85 -8.84 -3.55 23.93
CA GLY A 85 -10.03 -2.86 23.45
C GLY A 85 -9.86 -2.17 22.08
N SER A 86 -8.79 -2.47 21.34
CA SER A 86 -8.54 -1.95 19.98
C SER A 86 -8.33 -3.10 18.99
N LYS A 87 -8.75 -2.89 17.74
CA LYS A 87 -8.48 -3.81 16.64
C LYS A 87 -7.04 -3.67 16.18
N HIS A 88 -6.35 -4.80 16.13
CA HIS A 88 -4.99 -4.91 15.61
C HIS A 88 -4.97 -5.95 14.48
N LEU A 89 -3.93 -5.86 13.65
CA LEU A 89 -3.67 -6.77 12.54
C LEU A 89 -2.23 -7.26 12.67
N ILE A 90 -2.03 -8.58 12.71
CA ILE A 90 -0.70 -9.17 12.54
C ILE A 90 -0.54 -9.57 11.08
N LEU A 91 0.48 -9.04 10.41
CA LEU A 91 0.77 -9.32 9.01
C LEU A 91 2.28 -9.51 8.80
N LYS A 92 2.70 -10.03 7.65
CA LYS A 92 4.13 -10.17 7.33
C LYS A 92 4.70 -8.86 6.79
N ASP A 93 6.00 -8.62 6.97
CA ASP A 93 6.69 -7.47 6.39
C ASP A 93 6.49 -7.38 4.85
N ASP A 94 6.37 -8.52 4.15
CA ASP A 94 6.11 -8.56 2.70
C ASP A 94 4.71 -8.05 2.31
N ASP A 95 3.74 -8.17 3.22
CA ASP A 95 2.37 -7.72 3.00
C ASP A 95 2.24 -6.19 3.11
N ILE A 96 3.24 -5.52 3.69
CA ILE A 96 3.29 -4.07 3.79
C ILE A 96 3.57 -3.49 2.40
N VAL A 97 2.69 -2.59 1.98
CA VAL A 97 2.74 -1.94 0.67
C VAL A 97 3.75 -0.80 0.69
N GLY A 98 3.71 -0.01 1.77
CA GLY A 98 4.54 1.17 1.90
C GLY A 98 4.35 1.89 3.23
N ILE A 99 5.23 2.86 3.47
CA ILE A 99 5.24 3.75 4.62
C ILE A 99 4.73 5.12 4.19
N PHE A 100 3.79 5.69 4.94
CA PHE A 100 3.40 7.08 4.79
C PHE A 100 4.31 7.97 5.63
N GLU A 101 5.03 8.88 4.98
CA GLU A 101 5.72 9.97 5.68
C GLU A 101 4.75 11.08 6.08
N THR A 102 3.71 11.31 5.27
CA THR A 102 2.65 12.29 5.49
C THR A 102 1.30 11.72 5.08
N ASP A 103 0.22 12.49 5.32
CA ASP A 103 -1.15 12.12 4.93
C ASP A 103 -1.42 12.22 3.41
N ASP A 104 -0.40 12.37 2.56
CA ASP A 104 -0.55 12.46 1.11
C ASP A 104 -0.07 11.19 0.39
N ALA A 105 -0.89 10.67 -0.51
CA ALA A 105 -0.59 9.43 -1.25
C ALA A 105 0.67 9.50 -2.11
N LYS A 106 1.02 10.70 -2.59
CA LYS A 106 2.20 10.93 -3.43
C LYS A 106 3.52 10.68 -2.69
N GLU A 107 3.50 10.77 -1.35
CA GLU A 107 4.67 10.61 -0.47
C GLU A 107 4.72 9.22 0.16
N LEU A 108 3.88 8.30 -0.33
CA LEU A 108 3.96 6.89 0.04
C LEU A 108 5.32 6.34 -0.43
N LYS A 109 6.13 5.87 0.52
CA LYS A 109 7.36 5.13 0.24
C LYS A 109 7.03 3.65 0.07
N PRO A 110 6.99 3.12 -1.17
CA PRO A 110 6.73 1.71 -1.38
C PRO A 110 7.82 0.85 -0.74
N LEU A 111 7.44 -0.32 -0.22
CA LEU A 111 8.36 -1.30 0.34
C LEU A 111 8.54 -2.49 -0.60
N ASN A 112 9.58 -3.28 -0.34
CA ASN A 112 9.93 -4.47 -1.11
C ASN A 112 10.05 -4.18 -2.61
N ASP A 113 9.50 -5.04 -3.45
CA ASP A 113 9.50 -4.99 -4.91
C ASP A 113 8.36 -4.14 -5.48
N ARG A 114 7.81 -3.19 -4.71
CA ARG A 114 6.67 -2.38 -5.13
C ARG A 114 7.10 -1.03 -5.69
N VAL A 115 6.27 -0.48 -6.57
CA VAL A 115 6.43 0.85 -7.17
C VAL A 115 5.16 1.64 -7.00
N LEU A 116 5.31 2.95 -6.78
CA LEU A 116 4.22 3.91 -6.77
C LEU A 116 4.16 4.61 -8.12
N ILE A 117 3.02 4.52 -8.79
CA ILE A 117 2.79 5.08 -10.13
C ILE A 117 1.69 6.15 -10.05
N LYS A 118 1.97 7.34 -10.56
CA LYS A 118 0.95 8.35 -10.83
C LYS A 118 0.24 7.99 -12.15
N VAL A 119 -1.03 7.64 -12.04
CA VAL A 119 -1.83 7.24 -13.20
C VAL A 119 -2.05 8.44 -14.11
N ALA A 120 -1.78 8.28 -15.41
CA ALA A 120 -2.09 9.33 -16.38
C ALA A 120 -3.62 9.46 -16.51
N LYS A 121 -4.15 10.69 -16.40
CA LYS A 121 -5.56 10.93 -16.70
C LYS A 121 -5.79 10.64 -18.18
N ALA A 122 -6.60 9.63 -18.48
CA ALA A 122 -6.96 9.31 -19.85
C ALA A 122 -7.82 10.45 -20.42
N GLU A 123 -7.25 11.32 -21.25
CA GLU A 123 -8.06 12.28 -22.01
C GLU A 123 -8.91 11.54 -23.04
N GLU A 124 -10.23 11.62 -22.92
CA GLU A 124 -11.17 11.26 -23.98
C GLU A 124 -11.41 12.50 -24.85
N LYS A 125 -10.44 12.87 -25.69
CA LYS A 125 -10.72 13.82 -26.78
C LYS A 125 -10.98 13.04 -28.05
N THR A 126 -12.24 12.86 -28.39
CA THR A 126 -12.66 12.52 -29.75
C THR A 126 -12.63 13.80 -30.58
N VAL A 127 -11.77 13.85 -31.59
CA VAL A 127 -11.58 15.02 -32.47
C VAL A 127 -12.76 15.25 -33.43
N GLY A 128 -13.97 14.75 -33.15
CA GLY A 128 -14.98 14.73 -34.22
C GLY A 128 -16.41 14.34 -33.88
N GLY A 129 -16.93 14.67 -32.69
CA GLY A 129 -18.39 14.77 -32.44
C GLY A 129 -19.27 13.54 -32.70
N LEU A 130 -18.71 12.41 -33.12
CA LEU A 130 -19.43 11.18 -33.42
C LEU A 130 -19.17 10.15 -32.33
N LEU A 131 -20.24 9.82 -31.60
CA LEU A 131 -20.29 8.70 -30.67
C LEU A 131 -20.33 7.39 -31.49
N LEU A 132 -19.17 6.88 -31.85
CA LEU A 132 -19.03 5.47 -32.20
C LEU A 132 -19.28 4.64 -30.94
N THR A 133 -20.13 3.63 -31.06
CA THR A 133 -20.37 2.61 -30.04
C THR A 133 -19.03 2.15 -29.48
N LYS A 134 -18.83 2.32 -28.16
CA LYS A 134 -17.58 2.04 -27.45
C LYS A 134 -17.14 0.60 -27.73
N VAL A 135 -16.32 0.40 -28.75
CA VAL A 135 -15.34 -0.68 -28.70
C VAL A 135 -14.42 -0.25 -27.58
N THR A 136 -14.62 -0.84 -26.41
CA THR A 136 -13.80 -0.63 -25.21
C THR A 136 -12.41 -1.13 -25.54
N LYS A 137 -11.65 -0.31 -26.26
CA LYS A 137 -10.23 -0.50 -26.46
C LYS A 137 -9.67 -0.26 -25.07
N ASP A 138 -9.37 -1.34 -24.34
CA ASP A 138 -8.69 -1.29 -23.05
C ASP A 138 -7.49 -0.35 -23.24
N LYS A 139 -7.65 0.89 -22.75
CA LYS A 139 -6.59 1.88 -22.88
C LYS A 139 -5.39 1.27 -22.14
N PRO A 140 -4.19 1.29 -22.75
CA PRO A 140 -3.01 0.82 -22.04
C PRO A 140 -2.89 1.64 -20.75
N SER A 141 -2.75 0.95 -19.63
CA SER A 141 -2.59 1.57 -18.33
C SER A 141 -1.19 2.14 -18.28
N ILE A 142 -1.10 3.45 -18.51
CA ILE A 142 0.16 4.19 -18.55
C ILE A 142 0.20 5.12 -17.34
N GLY A 143 1.36 5.21 -16.71
CA GLY A 143 1.60 6.14 -15.63
C GLY A 143 3.07 6.48 -15.48
N THR A 144 3.33 7.44 -14.60
CA THR A 144 4.69 7.90 -14.28
C THR A 144 5.08 7.33 -12.93
N VAL A 145 6.23 6.67 -12.85
CA VAL A 145 6.78 6.17 -11.58
C VAL A 145 7.15 7.37 -10.71
N ILE A 146 6.62 7.41 -9.49
CA ILE A 146 6.89 8.47 -8.50
C ILE A 146 7.90 7.99 -7.47
N ALA A 147 7.76 6.75 -7.02
CA ALA A 147 8.65 6.15 -6.04
C ALA A 147 8.84 4.66 -6.33
N VAL A 148 10.00 4.15 -5.94
CA VAL A 148 10.44 2.78 -6.18
C VAL A 148 10.89 2.20 -4.85
N GLY A 149 10.44 0.97 -4.56
CA GLY A 149 10.83 0.27 -3.34
C GLY A 149 12.31 -0.15 -3.37
N PRO A 150 12.86 -0.57 -2.22
CA PRO A 150 14.25 -1.02 -2.13
C PRO A 150 14.53 -2.28 -2.96
N GLY A 151 13.49 -3.00 -3.38
CA GLY A 151 13.56 -4.20 -4.20
C GLY A 151 13.60 -5.51 -3.40
N PRO A 152 13.61 -6.64 -4.12
CA PRO A 152 13.63 -7.96 -3.50
C PRO A 152 14.93 -8.22 -2.75
N LEU A 153 14.85 -9.12 -1.77
CA LEU A 153 16.03 -9.68 -1.11
C LEU A 153 16.62 -10.77 -2.02
N ASP A 154 17.94 -10.84 -2.09
CA ASP A 154 18.63 -11.97 -2.68
C ASP A 154 18.85 -13.12 -1.67
N GLU A 155 19.52 -14.17 -2.12
CA GLU A 155 19.80 -15.38 -1.34
C GLU A 155 20.71 -15.09 -0.12
N GLU A 156 21.44 -13.98 -0.13
CA GLU A 156 22.31 -13.55 0.97
C GLU A 156 21.58 -12.61 1.96
N GLY A 157 20.34 -12.22 1.66
CA GLY A 157 19.57 -11.25 2.42
C GLY A 157 19.90 -9.79 2.11
N ASN A 158 20.63 -9.52 1.02
CA ASN A 158 20.91 -8.18 0.53
C ASN A 158 19.77 -7.69 -0.38
N ARG A 159 19.47 -6.39 -0.35
CA ARG A 159 18.44 -5.79 -1.22
C ARG A 159 18.99 -5.55 -2.62
N LYS A 160 18.34 -6.12 -3.64
CA LYS A 160 18.64 -5.83 -5.04
C LYS A 160 17.77 -4.67 -5.51
N PRO A 161 18.35 -3.52 -5.89
CA PRO A 161 17.58 -2.38 -6.35
C PRO A 161 16.79 -2.74 -7.62
N LEU A 162 15.59 -2.17 -7.72
CA LEU A 162 14.74 -2.33 -8.90
C LEU A 162 15.35 -1.61 -10.11
N SER A 163 15.08 -2.11 -11.31
CA SER A 163 15.54 -1.51 -12.57
C SER A 163 14.80 -0.23 -12.95
N LEU A 164 13.71 0.10 -12.26
CA LEU A 164 12.88 1.27 -12.49
C LEU A 164 13.42 2.49 -11.71
N ALA A 165 13.36 3.66 -12.32
CA ALA A 165 13.71 4.92 -11.69
C ALA A 165 12.47 5.82 -11.52
N PRO A 166 12.43 6.68 -10.47
CA PRO A 166 11.46 7.76 -10.39
C PRO A 166 11.51 8.64 -11.66
N GLY A 167 10.34 8.98 -12.19
CA GLY A 167 10.17 9.74 -13.43
C GLY A 167 9.99 8.88 -14.69
N SER A 168 10.29 7.58 -14.65
CA SER A 168 10.05 6.68 -15.78
C SER A 168 8.57 6.60 -16.14
N ILE A 169 8.25 6.65 -17.43
CA ILE A 169 6.91 6.38 -17.93
C ILE A 169 6.82 4.87 -18.15
N VAL A 170 5.79 4.24 -17.60
CA VAL A 170 5.64 2.78 -17.66
C VAL A 170 4.23 2.39 -18.08
N MET A 171 4.14 1.26 -18.77
CA MET A 171 2.91 0.55 -19.03
C MET A 171 2.78 -0.60 -18.01
N TYR A 172 1.61 -0.74 -17.40
CA TYR A 172 1.35 -1.74 -16.37
C TYR A 172 0.03 -2.49 -16.63
N SER A 173 -0.17 -3.62 -15.94
CA SER A 173 -1.41 -4.40 -16.06
C SER A 173 -2.61 -3.64 -15.50
N ASN A 174 -3.76 -3.76 -16.17
CA ASN A 174 -5.03 -3.36 -15.55
C ASN A 174 -5.35 -4.28 -14.34
N TYR A 175 -6.12 -3.77 -13.38
CA TYR A 175 -6.69 -4.50 -12.23
C TYR A 175 -5.71 -5.02 -11.16
N THR A 176 -4.45 -4.56 -11.18
CA THR A 176 -3.43 -4.92 -10.19
C THR A 176 -3.07 -3.73 -9.31
N GLY A 177 -2.67 -4.01 -8.07
CA GLY A 177 -2.19 -3.01 -7.13
C GLY A 177 -3.27 -2.41 -6.23
N ILE A 178 -2.89 -1.35 -5.52
CA ILE A 178 -3.73 -0.62 -4.58
C ILE A 178 -3.81 0.84 -5.03
N ASP A 179 -5.04 1.31 -5.27
CA ASP A 179 -5.31 2.68 -5.64
C ASP A 179 -5.32 3.61 -4.41
N PHE A 180 -4.73 4.78 -4.60
CA PHE A 180 -4.71 5.87 -3.64
C PHE A 180 -5.13 7.16 -4.34
N LYS A 181 -5.92 7.98 -3.65
CA LYS A 181 -6.22 9.34 -4.11
C LYS A 181 -5.29 10.32 -3.40
N GLY A 182 -4.47 11.02 -4.17
CA GLY A 182 -3.63 12.10 -3.65
C GLY A 182 -4.46 13.34 -3.33
N LYS A 183 -3.95 14.18 -2.43
CA LYS A 183 -4.57 15.47 -2.09
C LYS A 183 -4.55 16.46 -3.27
N ASP A 184 -3.68 16.20 -4.24
CA ASP A 184 -3.52 16.92 -5.50
C ASP A 184 -4.58 16.56 -6.57
N GLY A 185 -5.49 15.63 -6.28
CA GLY A 185 -6.55 15.21 -7.20
C GLY A 185 -6.06 14.28 -8.31
N TYR A 186 -4.85 13.71 -8.18
CA TYR A 186 -4.37 12.62 -9.02
C TYR A 186 -4.57 11.27 -8.33
N ASN A 187 -4.68 10.21 -9.14
CA ASN A 187 -4.70 8.84 -8.65
C ASN A 187 -3.28 8.27 -8.68
N TYR A 188 -2.92 7.62 -7.60
CA TYR A 188 -1.67 6.91 -7.43
C TYR A 188 -1.98 5.42 -7.28
N LEU A 189 -1.11 4.57 -7.82
CA LEU A 189 -1.27 3.13 -7.80
C LEU A 189 0.02 2.52 -7.27
N ALA A 190 -0.06 1.76 -6.18
CA ALA A 190 1.06 0.94 -5.72
C ALA A 190 0.90 -0.49 -6.23
N LEU A 191 1.86 -0.98 -7.00
CA LEU A 191 1.86 -2.32 -7.58
C LEU A 191 3.25 -2.96 -7.54
N ARG A 192 3.35 -4.29 -7.73
CA ARG A 192 4.65 -4.97 -7.78
C ARG A 192 5.34 -4.68 -9.10
N VAL A 193 6.66 -4.62 -9.13
CA VAL A 193 7.41 -4.43 -10.39
C VAL A 193 7.12 -5.51 -11.42
N SER A 194 6.74 -6.72 -10.99
CA SER A 194 6.29 -7.79 -11.89
C SER A 194 5.05 -7.42 -12.73
N ASP A 195 4.23 -6.49 -12.24
CA ASP A 195 3.01 -6.04 -12.92
C ASP A 195 3.29 -4.89 -13.90
N VAL A 196 4.52 -4.37 -13.92
CA VAL A 196 5.01 -3.41 -14.91
C VAL A 196 5.45 -4.18 -16.16
N MET A 197 4.80 -3.90 -17.29
CA MET A 197 5.01 -4.61 -18.54
C MET A 197 6.13 -4.02 -19.40
N ALA A 198 6.25 -2.69 -19.41
CA ALA A 198 7.24 -1.99 -20.23
C ALA A 198 7.59 -0.61 -19.65
N VAL A 199 8.83 -0.19 -19.88
CA VAL A 199 9.25 1.21 -19.73
C VAL A 199 9.13 1.86 -21.11
N LEU A 200 8.43 3.00 -21.17
CA LEU A 200 8.25 3.79 -22.38
C LEU A 200 9.33 4.88 -22.39
N SER A 201 10.14 4.91 -23.45
CA SER A 201 11.21 5.88 -23.69
C SER A 201 10.96 6.66 -24.97
#